data_AF-A0A838J1E3-F1
#
_entry.id   AF-A0A838J1E3-F1
#
_cell.length_a   1.000
_cell.length_b   1.000
_cell.length_c   1.000
_cell.angle_alpha   90.00
_cell.angle_beta   90.00
_cell.angle_gamma   90.00
#
_symmetry.space_group_name_H-M   'P 1'
#
loop_
_entity.id
_entity.type
_entity.pdbx_description
1 polymer ?
#
loop_
_entity_poly.entity_id
_entity_poly.type
_entity_poly.pdbx_seq_one_letter_code
_entity_poly.pdbx_strand_id
1 'polypeptide(L)' 'MGHAGAIISGNTGTAQGKVAALQAAKVPVADTIFDIPGLVKQVL' A
#
# COMPACT_ATOMS: atom_id res chain seq x y z
N MET A 1 -12.96 0.97 8.08
CA MET A 1 -13.46 1.50 6.80
C MET A 1 -14.53 2.55 7.08
N GLY A 2 -14.17 3.84 7.19
CA GLY A 2 -15.12 4.94 7.46
C GLY A 2 -15.28 5.93 6.30
N HIS A 3 -14.30 5.99 5.40
CA HIS A 3 -14.39 6.77 4.17
C HIS A 3 -15.26 6.03 3.14
N ALA A 4 -16.21 6.73 2.50
CA ALA A 4 -17.12 6.14 1.51
C ALA A 4 -16.44 5.29 0.41
N GLY A 5 -15.23 5.67 -0.03
CA GLY A 5 -14.46 4.95 -1.05
C GLY A 5 -13.54 3.85 -0.52
N ALA A 6 -13.42 3.70 0.80
CA ALA A 6 -12.67 2.61 1.40
C ALA A 6 -13.55 1.36 1.42
N ILE A 7 -13.69 0.71 0.26
CA ILE A 7 -14.53 -0.47 0.04
C ILE A 7 -13.81 -1.51 -0.83
N ILE A 8 -14.06 -2.78 -0.52
CA ILE A 8 -13.73 -3.92 -1.38
C ILE A 8 -15.06 -4.38 -1.98
N SER A 9 -15.17 -4.43 -3.30
CA SER A 9 -16.38 -4.85 -4.01
C SER A 9 -16.06 -6.05 -4.89
N GLY A 10 -16.68 -7.20 -4.58
CA GLY A 10 -16.24 -8.49 -5.10
C GLY A 10 -14.78 -8.75 -4.74
N ASN A 11 -13.94 -9.01 -5.75
CA ASN A 11 -12.51 -9.26 -5.56
C ASN A 11 -11.63 -8.02 -5.84
N THR A 12 -12.23 -6.86 -6.07
CA THR A 12 -11.52 -5.62 -6.43
C THR A 12 -11.47 -4.65 -5.25
N GLY A 13 -10.36 -3.93 -5.11
CA GLY A 13 -10.17 -2.91 -4.06
C GLY A 13 -9.41 -3.39 -2.81
N THR A 14 -8.93 -4.64 -2.80
CA THR A 14 -8.16 -5.21 -1.68
C THR A 14 -6.84 -4.48 -1.46
N ALA A 15 -6.37 -4.47 -0.20
CA ALA A 15 -5.05 -3.93 0.13
C ALA A 15 -3.93 -4.74 -0.54
N GLN A 16 -4.06 -6.07 -0.52
CA GLN A 16 -3.08 -7.01 -1.08
C GLN A 16 -2.89 -6.80 -2.60
N GLY A 17 -3.98 -6.56 -3.34
CA GLY A 17 -3.89 -6.27 -4.77
C GLY A 17 -3.13 -4.98 -5.05
N LYS A 18 -3.31 -3.95 -4.22
CA LYS A 18 -2.56 -2.68 -4.33
C LYS A 18 -1.09 -2.87 -3.97
N VAL A 19 -0.79 -3.60 -2.90
CA VAL A 19 0.58 -3.92 -2.49
C VAL A 19 1.32 -4.65 -3.61
N ALA A 20 0.72 -5.72 -4.17
CA ALA A 20 1.32 -6.49 -5.25
C ALA A 20 1.59 -5.64 -6.50
N ALA A 21 0.65 -4.77 -6.89
CA ALA A 21 0.82 -3.88 -8.04
C ALA A 21 1.96 -2.87 -7.83
N LEU A 22 2.07 -2.27 -6.65
CA LEU A 22 3.14 -1.33 -6.31
C LEU A 22 4.51 -2.01 -6.26
N GLN A 23 4.59 -3.20 -5.65
CA GLN A 23 5.83 -3.99 -5.61
C GLN A 23 6.26 -4.45 -7.01
N ALA A 24 5.33 -4.87 -7.87
CA ALA A 24 5.62 -5.20 -9.27
C ALA A 24 6.16 -3.99 -10.05
N ALA A 25 5.72 -2.78 -9.71
CA ALA A 25 6.25 -1.52 -10.22
C ALA A 25 7.55 -1.06 -9.52
N LYS A 26 8.16 -1.90 -8.66
CA LYS A 26 9.37 -1.62 -7.88
C LYS A 26 9.24 -0.43 -6.91
N VAL A 27 8.02 -0.12 -6.49
CA VAL A 27 7.77 0.87 -5.43
C VAL A 27 7.99 0.20 -4.07
N PRO A 28 8.81 0.79 -3.18
CA PRO A 28 8.93 0.31 -1.80
C PRO A 28 7.58 0.40 -1.07
N VAL A 29 7.13 -0.68 -0.45
CA VAL A 29 5.89 -0.73 0.33
C VAL A 29 6.22 -1.15 1.76
N ALA A 30 5.82 -0.32 2.72
CA ALA A 30 6.00 -0.59 4.14
C ALA A 30 4.94 -1.58 4.67
N ASP A 31 5.34 -2.47 5.59
CA ASP A 31 4.42 -3.39 6.27
C ASP A 31 3.64 -2.68 7.38
N THR A 32 4.28 -1.74 8.09
CA THR A 32 3.64 -0.91 9.09
C THR A 32 3.85 0.58 8.81
N ILE A 33 2.97 1.42 9.35
CA ILE A 33 3.07 2.88 9.20
C ILE A 33 4.39 3.41 9.77
N PHE A 34 4.95 2.75 10.79
CA PHE A 34 6.20 3.15 11.43
C PHE A 34 7.44 2.92 10.57
N ASP A 35 7.36 2.07 9.54
CA ASP A 35 8.49 1.79 8.66
C ASP A 35 8.62 2.83 7.53
N ILE A 36 7.57 3.62 7.28
CA ILE A 36 7.53 4.63 6.21
C ILE A 36 8.71 5.62 6.28
N PRO A 37 9.04 6.23 7.45
CA PRO A 37 10.18 7.14 7.52
C PRO A 37 11.51 6.49 7.13
N GLY A 38 11.69 5.21 7.46
CA GLY A 38 12.88 4.44 7.10
C GLY A 38 12.99 4.27 5.58
N LEU A 39 11.90 3.88 4.92
CA LEU A 39 11.87 3.75 3.46
C LEU A 39 12.09 5.08 2.74
N VAL A 40 11.48 6.17 3.23
CA VAL A 40 11.70 7.51 2.66
C VAL A 40 13.17 7.90 2.76
N LYS A 41 13.81 7.67 3.92
CA LYS A 41 15.23 7.96 4.11
C LYS A 41 16.14 7.16 3.16
N GLN A 42 15.75 5.98 2.70
CA GLN A 42 16.55 5.17 1.77
C GLN A 42 16.53 5.71 0.33
N VAL A 43 15.55 6.55 -0.02
CA VAL A 43 15.37 7.07 -1.38
C VAL A 43 15.61 8.58 -1.51
N LEU A 44 15.91 9.25 -0.40
CA LEU A 44 16.41 10.64 -0.33
C LEU A 44 17.94 10.65 -0.45
#